data_AF-A0A2D6VGC9-F1
#
_entry.id   AF-A0A2D6VGC9-F1
#
_cell.length_a   1.000
_cell.length_b   1.000
_cell.length_c   1.000
_cell.angle_alpha   90.00
_cell.angle_beta   90.00
_cell.angle_gamma   90.00
#
_symmetry.space_group_name_H-M   'P 1'
#
loop_
_entity.id
_entity.type
_entity.pdbx_description
1 polymer ?
#
loop_
_entity_poly.entity_id
_entity_poly.type
_entity_poly.pdbx_seq_one_letter_code
_entity_poly.pdbx_strand_id
1 'polypeptide(L)'
;MTSHAVVTDYAFIKKLIWAYFLLLLFEGALRKWFLPGLSQGLLIIRDPLVIWIYYLCYARGVFPLNNKYLQKCLLWVTLAVVLSILINQAHPATIAYGARTNLLHFPLIFIMARVLTWEDVLDFGKAFLVLAAPMTWVVAQQFQADAEAIINTAAGGVGSQLETSGGKVRASGTFTFVSGIVFYYCFTVAYIIYGFLVKDSFPKWMIYLGTSATLLAMVTAGSRSVIAECLQVIGCIAFLAYYRPSEFGKIATSVLAFSTLALLLYSQIDLFKEGLDFLSLRFEEAANVEGNPIEAYFKRYTDIIAAPYYYSLFTSFFGNGLGSATRAGAALGGGYGGAELSWSRPIMENGLMIGIFFIIWRLWITKDLLISCIRAVKQGSYLAIFLFGAAGPILLFGILGQPTNLGFAAFGSGLCLAAAISEKKPS
;
A
#
# COMPACT_ATOMS: atom_id res chain seq x y z
N MET A 1 33.71 16.36 23.31
CA MET A 1 32.86 16.27 24.52
C MET A 1 31.72 15.31 24.22
N THR A 2 31.73 14.19 24.92
CA THR A 2 30.80 13.06 24.81
C THR A 2 29.39 13.48 25.17
N SER A 3 28.56 13.72 24.16
CA SER A 3 27.11 13.90 24.31
C SER A 3 26.51 12.58 24.75
N HIS A 4 26.10 12.49 26.01
CA HIS A 4 25.22 11.44 26.50
C HIS A 4 24.07 11.24 25.52
N ALA A 5 23.99 10.05 24.92
CA ALA A 5 22.81 9.62 24.20
C ALA A 5 21.69 9.51 25.23
N VAL A 6 20.87 10.55 25.35
CA VAL A 6 19.54 10.41 25.93
C VAL A 6 18.87 9.34 25.07
N VAL A 7 18.67 8.15 25.62
CA VAL A 7 17.81 7.13 25.03
C VAL A 7 16.41 7.72 25.11
N THR A 8 16.04 8.51 24.10
CA THR A 8 14.72 9.10 24.03
C THR A 8 13.77 7.97 23.71
N ASP A 9 13.07 7.47 24.73
CA ASP A 9 12.12 6.38 24.53
C ASP A 9 10.90 6.87 23.75
N TYR A 10 10.83 6.47 22.49
CA TYR A 10 9.69 6.71 21.61
C TYR A 10 8.59 5.66 21.75
N ALA A 11 8.60 4.80 22.78
CA ALA A 11 7.64 3.71 22.97
C ALA A 11 6.19 4.10 22.74
N PHE A 12 5.74 5.24 23.28
CA PHE A 12 4.36 5.68 23.08
C PHE A 12 4.06 6.05 21.61
N ILE A 13 4.99 6.72 20.92
CA ILE A 13 4.86 7.03 19.49
C ILE A 13 4.82 5.74 18.66
N LYS A 14 5.67 4.75 19.01
CA LYS A 14 5.67 3.43 18.38
C LYS A 14 4.33 2.72 18.56
N LYS A 15 3.72 2.77 19.76
CA LYS A 15 2.37 2.23 20.01
C LYS A 15 1.31 2.90 19.13
N LEU A 16 1.40 4.21 18.90
CA LEU A 16 0.49 4.91 17.99
C LEU A 16 0.69 4.50 16.52
N ILE A 17 1.93 4.23 16.10
CA ILE A 17 2.22 3.67 14.76
C ILE A 17 1.63 2.26 14.63
N TRP A 18 1.72 1.43 15.68
CA TRP A 18 1.03 0.13 15.74
C TRP A 18 -0.50 0.29 15.64
N ALA A 19 -1.09 1.26 16.33
CA ALA A 19 -2.53 1.54 16.22
C ALA A 19 -2.89 1.98 14.79
N TYR A 20 -2.07 2.81 14.14
CA TYR A 20 -2.24 3.18 12.74
C TYR A 20 -2.22 1.95 11.81
N PHE A 21 -1.26 1.05 12.02
CA PHE A 21 -1.13 -0.19 11.27
C PHE A 21 -2.36 -1.10 11.45
N LEU A 22 -2.79 -1.34 12.68
CA LEU A 22 -3.97 -2.17 12.97
C LEU A 22 -5.24 -1.56 12.35
N LEU A 23 -5.43 -0.24 12.45
CA LEU A 23 -6.56 0.42 11.80
C LEU A 23 -6.45 0.34 10.27
N LEU A 24 -5.25 0.42 9.69
CA LEU A 24 -5.08 0.22 8.25
C LEU A 24 -5.59 -1.16 7.81
N LEU A 25 -5.40 -2.20 8.62
CA LEU A 25 -5.88 -3.55 8.33
C LEU A 25 -7.38 -3.74 8.61
N PHE A 26 -7.90 -3.19 9.70
CA PHE A 26 -9.23 -3.54 10.21
C PHE A 26 -10.31 -2.47 10.01
N GLU A 27 -9.96 -1.24 9.57
CA GLU A 27 -10.95 -0.19 9.25
C GLU A 27 -12.04 -0.71 8.30
N GLY A 28 -11.67 -1.48 7.28
CA GLY A 28 -12.65 -2.03 6.34
C GLY A 28 -13.63 -3.01 6.98
N ALA A 29 -13.17 -3.84 7.91
CA ALA A 29 -14.02 -4.78 8.64
C ALA A 29 -15.03 -4.03 9.53
N LEU A 30 -14.58 -2.96 10.19
CA LEU A 30 -15.48 -2.07 10.93
C LEU A 30 -16.55 -1.46 10.02
N ARG A 31 -16.17 -1.02 8.82
CA ARG A 31 -17.09 -0.39 7.87
C ARG A 31 -18.06 -1.36 7.19
N LYS A 32 -17.70 -2.64 7.09
CA LYS A 32 -18.53 -3.69 6.47
C LYS A 32 -19.46 -4.35 7.47
N TRP A 33 -18.94 -4.77 8.63
CA TRP A 33 -19.63 -5.72 9.49
C TRP A 33 -19.96 -5.19 10.88
N PHE A 34 -19.05 -4.45 11.52
CA PHE A 34 -19.21 -4.11 12.95
C PHE A 34 -19.90 -2.77 13.21
N LEU A 35 -19.58 -1.75 12.41
CA LEU A 35 -20.03 -0.37 12.58
C LEU A 35 -20.43 0.26 11.22
N PRO A 36 -21.30 -0.38 10.42
CA PRO A 36 -21.63 0.10 9.08
C PRO A 36 -22.25 1.50 9.07
N GLY A 37 -23.05 1.85 10.10
CA GLY A 37 -23.63 3.19 10.26
C GLY A 37 -22.60 4.30 10.46
N LEU A 38 -21.37 3.98 10.86
CA LEU A 38 -20.26 4.92 11.01
C LEU A 38 -19.29 4.89 9.81
N SER A 39 -19.65 4.21 8.71
CA SER A 39 -18.72 3.93 7.59
C SER A 39 -18.04 5.17 7.01
N GLN A 40 -18.76 6.30 6.92
CA GLN A 40 -18.20 7.56 6.44
C GLN A 40 -17.21 8.17 7.43
N GLY A 41 -17.52 8.16 8.73
CA GLY A 41 -16.60 8.64 9.78
C GLY A 41 -15.36 7.76 9.91
N LEU A 42 -15.50 6.45 9.68
CA LEU A 42 -14.39 5.50 9.72
C LEU A 42 -13.37 5.71 8.58
N LEU A 43 -13.72 6.39 7.49
CA LEU A 43 -12.77 6.76 6.43
C LEU A 43 -11.58 7.59 6.93
N ILE A 44 -11.80 8.33 8.03
CA ILE A 44 -10.83 9.26 8.63
C ILE A 44 -10.36 8.82 10.02
N ILE A 45 -10.65 7.58 10.44
CA ILE A 45 -10.33 7.08 11.81
C ILE A 45 -8.84 7.19 12.17
N ARG A 46 -7.95 7.13 11.16
CA ARG A 46 -6.49 7.23 11.33
C ARG A 46 -5.97 8.66 11.42
N ASP A 47 -6.77 9.66 11.06
CA ASP A 47 -6.33 11.04 11.01
C ASP A 47 -6.04 11.62 12.40
N PRO A 48 -6.90 11.46 13.42
CA PRO A 48 -6.58 11.94 14.77
C PRO A 48 -5.30 11.30 15.33
N LEU A 49 -5.08 10.01 15.03
CA LEU A 49 -3.88 9.30 15.47
C LEU A 49 -2.61 9.85 14.80
N VAL A 50 -2.65 10.11 13.50
CA VAL A 50 -1.48 10.65 12.80
C VAL A 50 -1.17 12.08 13.25
N ILE A 51 -2.20 12.90 13.49
CA ILE A 51 -2.04 14.24 14.06
C ILE A 51 -1.42 14.17 15.47
N TRP A 52 -1.86 13.21 16.29
CA TRP A 52 -1.29 13.01 17.62
C TRP A 52 0.18 12.60 17.56
N ILE A 53 0.55 11.69 16.65
CA ILE A 53 1.96 11.32 16.40
C ILE A 53 2.75 12.58 16.05
N TYR A 54 2.23 13.45 15.19
CA TYR A 54 2.93 14.66 14.75
C TYR A 54 3.11 15.65 15.89
N TYR A 55 2.08 15.87 16.69
CA TYR A 55 2.15 16.70 17.90
C TYR A 55 3.25 16.20 18.84
N LEU A 56 3.29 14.91 19.16
CA LEU A 56 4.31 14.33 20.04
C LEU A 56 5.72 14.43 19.44
N CYS A 57 5.88 14.16 18.15
CA CYS A 57 7.16 14.29 17.47
C CYS A 57 7.64 15.75 17.44
N TYR A 58 6.73 16.71 17.28
CA TYR A 58 7.05 18.13 17.31
C TYR A 58 7.49 18.56 18.71
N ALA A 59 6.70 18.21 19.74
CA ALA A 59 7.03 18.49 21.14
C ALA A 59 8.36 17.89 21.59
N ARG A 60 8.80 16.78 20.98
CA ARG A 60 10.09 16.11 21.27
C ARG A 60 11.22 16.52 20.32
N GLY A 61 11.01 17.46 19.40
CA GLY A 61 12.04 17.91 18.45
C GLY A 61 12.41 16.89 17.37
N VAL A 62 11.63 15.81 17.21
CA VAL A 62 11.89 14.73 16.24
C VAL A 62 11.13 14.95 14.93
N PHE A 63 10.15 15.87 14.91
CA PHE A 63 9.38 16.15 13.70
C PHE A 63 10.30 16.65 12.56
N PRO A 64 10.15 16.12 11.33
CA PRO A 64 11.02 16.40 10.20
C PRO A 64 10.79 17.77 9.51
N LEU A 65 10.86 18.87 10.26
CA LEU A 65 10.61 20.24 9.75
C LEU A 65 11.50 20.64 8.56
N ASN A 66 12.77 20.23 8.58
CA ASN A 66 13.76 20.55 7.54
C ASN A 66 13.78 19.53 6.39
N ASN A 67 12.79 18.64 6.31
CA ASN A 67 12.73 17.65 5.25
C ASN A 67 12.27 18.29 3.93
N LYS A 68 13.16 18.29 2.95
CA LYS A 68 12.95 18.89 1.61
C LYS A 68 11.67 18.38 0.90
N TYR A 69 11.31 17.11 1.05
CA TYR A 69 10.12 16.55 0.41
C TYR A 69 8.85 17.07 1.07
N LEU A 70 8.83 17.13 2.41
CA LEU A 70 7.67 17.65 3.15
C LEU A 70 7.47 19.14 2.91
N GLN A 71 8.54 19.93 2.89
CA GLN A 71 8.44 21.37 2.59
C GLN A 71 7.84 21.62 1.20
N LYS A 72 8.28 20.88 0.18
CA LYS A 72 7.73 21.01 -1.18
C LYS A 72 6.30 20.47 -1.29
N CYS A 73 6.00 19.36 -0.63
CA CYS A 73 4.63 18.83 -0.56
C CYS A 73 3.67 19.84 0.08
N LEU A 74 4.06 20.40 1.23
CA LEU A 74 3.30 21.44 1.94
C LEU A 74 3.11 22.67 1.07
N LEU A 75 4.15 23.14 0.37
CA LEU A 75 4.04 24.26 -0.56
C LEU A 75 3.00 24.00 -1.65
N TRP A 76 3.08 22.86 -2.35
CA TRP A 76 2.16 22.55 -3.44
C TRP A 76 0.73 22.34 -2.97
N VAL A 77 0.53 21.70 -1.81
CA VAL A 77 -0.81 21.52 -1.24
C VAL A 77 -1.38 22.84 -0.74
N THR A 78 -0.57 23.72 -0.16
CA THR A 78 -1.03 25.06 0.26
C THR A 78 -1.45 25.89 -0.95
N LEU A 79 -0.67 25.88 -2.03
CA LEU A 79 -1.05 26.54 -3.28
C LEU A 79 -2.32 25.93 -3.88
N ALA A 80 -2.47 24.61 -3.89
CA ALA A 80 -3.69 23.94 -4.32
C ALA A 80 -4.91 24.36 -3.50
N VAL A 81 -4.79 24.45 -2.17
CA VAL A 81 -5.87 24.93 -1.29
C VAL A 81 -6.27 26.35 -1.64
N VAL A 82 -5.30 27.27 -1.78
CA VAL A 82 -5.57 28.67 -2.12
C VAL A 82 -6.27 28.79 -3.48
N LEU A 83 -5.77 28.10 -4.51
CA LEU A 83 -6.38 28.12 -5.85
C LEU A 83 -7.78 27.50 -5.85
N SER A 84 -7.99 26.44 -5.06
CA SER A 84 -9.30 25.79 -4.93
C SER A 84 -10.35 26.70 -4.30
N ILE A 85 -9.94 27.54 -3.35
CA ILE A 85 -10.82 28.53 -2.71
C ILE A 85 -11.08 29.70 -3.67
N LEU A 86 -10.02 30.29 -4.24
CA LEU A 86 -10.12 31.55 -4.97
C LEU A 86 -10.61 31.39 -6.41
N ILE A 87 -10.23 30.31 -7.09
CA ILE A 87 -10.51 30.09 -8.52
C ILE A 87 -11.63 29.08 -8.68
N ASN A 88 -11.47 27.87 -8.13
CA ASN A 88 -12.44 26.80 -8.35
C ASN A 88 -13.71 26.98 -7.50
N GLN A 89 -13.63 27.75 -6.41
CA GLN A 89 -14.70 27.92 -5.43
C GLN A 89 -15.26 26.57 -4.94
N ALA A 90 -14.37 25.59 -4.81
CA ALA A 90 -14.75 24.25 -4.38
C ALA A 90 -15.20 24.26 -2.92
N HIS A 91 -16.11 23.34 -2.56
CA HIS A 91 -16.66 23.26 -1.22
C HIS A 91 -15.54 23.06 -0.18
N PRO A 92 -15.52 23.78 0.96
CA PRO A 92 -14.43 23.71 1.94
C PRO A 92 -14.16 22.29 2.47
N ALA A 93 -15.20 21.46 2.62
CA ALA A 93 -15.03 20.08 3.05
C ALA A 93 -14.35 19.20 1.97
N THR A 94 -14.62 19.47 0.68
CA THR A 94 -13.94 18.82 -0.44
C THR A 94 -12.46 19.18 -0.45
N ILE A 95 -12.14 20.47 -0.27
CA ILE A 95 -10.76 20.97 -0.19
C ILE A 95 -10.03 20.36 1.00
N ALA A 96 -10.66 20.31 2.18
CA ALA A 96 -10.07 19.69 3.37
C ALA A 96 -9.77 18.20 3.16
N TYR A 97 -10.69 17.45 2.52
CA TYR A 97 -10.47 16.05 2.19
C TYR A 97 -9.35 15.86 1.15
N GLY A 98 -9.26 16.75 0.17
CA GLY A 98 -8.16 16.75 -0.80
C GLY A 98 -6.81 17.08 -0.17
N ALA A 99 -6.73 18.07 0.73
CA ALA A 99 -5.51 18.40 1.47
C ALA A 99 -5.07 17.23 2.36
N ARG A 100 -6.02 16.58 3.04
CA ARG A 100 -5.80 15.35 3.80
C ARG A 100 -5.12 14.27 2.97
N THR A 101 -5.67 13.97 1.79
CA THR A 101 -5.16 12.89 0.93
C THR A 101 -3.85 13.21 0.20
N ASN A 102 -3.47 14.49 0.11
CA ASN A 102 -2.24 14.93 -0.55
C ASN A 102 -1.11 15.33 0.41
N LEU A 103 -1.36 15.45 1.73
CA LEU A 103 -0.34 15.89 2.68
C LEU A 103 -0.36 15.14 4.01
N LEU A 104 -1.53 14.97 4.62
CA LEU A 104 -1.64 14.64 6.05
C LEU A 104 -0.87 13.38 6.44
N HIS A 105 -0.85 12.36 5.59
CA HIS A 105 -0.23 11.07 5.95
C HIS A 105 1.27 10.98 5.59
N PHE A 106 1.81 11.87 4.75
CA PHE A 106 3.20 11.75 4.28
C PHE A 106 4.30 12.07 5.31
N PRO A 107 4.14 13.00 6.28
CA PRO A 107 5.13 13.17 7.34
C PRO A 107 5.42 11.89 8.13
N LEU A 108 4.43 10.99 8.25
CA LEU A 108 4.58 9.69 8.89
C LEU A 108 5.74 8.87 8.30
N ILE A 109 5.98 8.94 6.98
CA ILE A 109 7.09 8.24 6.30
C ILE A 109 8.41 8.55 6.98
N PHE A 110 8.68 9.83 7.19
CA PHE A 110 9.95 10.32 7.73
C PHE A 110 10.01 10.22 9.26
N ILE A 111 8.86 10.29 9.94
CA ILE A 111 8.79 10.04 11.38
C ILE A 111 9.13 8.59 11.69
N MET A 112 8.51 7.63 10.98
CA MET A 112 8.78 6.20 11.15
C MET A 112 10.27 5.91 11.01
N ALA A 113 10.93 6.48 9.99
CA ALA A 113 12.36 6.33 9.80
C ALA A 113 13.20 6.86 10.98
N ARG A 114 12.75 7.89 11.69
CA ARG A 114 13.47 8.47 12.84
C ARG A 114 13.22 7.74 14.16
N VAL A 115 12.07 7.07 14.30
CA VAL A 115 11.63 6.52 15.60
C VAL A 115 11.65 5.00 15.67
N LEU A 116 11.49 4.29 14.53
CA LEU A 116 11.50 2.84 14.49
C LEU A 116 12.93 2.32 14.47
N THR A 117 13.20 1.29 15.27
CA THR A 117 14.45 0.52 15.22
C THR A 117 14.31 -0.65 14.24
N TRP A 118 15.42 -1.34 13.99
CA TRP A 118 15.42 -2.55 13.19
C TRP A 118 14.49 -3.63 13.76
N GLU A 119 14.47 -3.79 15.09
CA GLU A 119 13.58 -4.74 15.78
C GLU A 119 12.11 -4.38 15.55
N ASP A 120 11.74 -3.09 15.61
CA ASP A 120 10.36 -2.67 15.31
C ASP A 120 9.96 -3.02 13.87
N VAL A 121 10.87 -2.85 12.90
CA VAL A 121 10.64 -3.22 11.49
C VAL A 121 10.40 -4.73 11.35
N LEU A 122 11.14 -5.55 12.08
CA LEU A 122 10.93 -7.01 12.10
C LEU A 122 9.64 -7.38 12.84
N ASP A 123 9.26 -6.67 13.89
CA ASP A 123 8.01 -6.95 14.60
C ASP A 123 6.78 -6.68 13.73
N PHE A 124 6.79 -5.63 12.90
CA PHE A 124 5.78 -5.46 11.85
C PHE A 124 5.79 -6.64 10.86
N GLY A 125 6.96 -7.16 10.51
CA GLY A 125 7.09 -8.38 9.70
C GLY A 125 6.45 -9.60 10.32
N LYS A 126 6.68 -9.85 11.62
CA LYS A 126 6.00 -10.91 12.37
C LYS A 126 4.49 -10.73 12.33
N ALA A 127 4.00 -9.50 12.48
CA ALA A 127 2.57 -9.21 12.40
C ALA A 127 2.00 -9.50 10.99
N PHE A 128 2.67 -9.09 9.91
CA PHE A 128 2.25 -9.46 8.54
C PHE A 128 2.20 -10.98 8.34
N LEU A 129 3.22 -11.71 8.79
CA LEU A 129 3.29 -13.17 8.65
C LEU A 129 2.19 -13.89 9.45
N VAL A 130 1.95 -13.49 10.70
CA VAL A 130 0.96 -14.13 11.57
C VAL A 130 -0.47 -13.74 11.18
N LEU A 131 -0.73 -12.47 10.91
CA LEU A 131 -2.06 -11.99 10.52
C LEU A 131 -2.45 -12.43 9.10
N ALA A 132 -1.51 -12.96 8.30
CA ALA A 132 -1.83 -13.52 7.00
C ALA A 132 -2.81 -14.68 7.12
N ALA A 133 -2.69 -15.53 8.15
CA ALA A 133 -3.61 -16.65 8.34
C ALA A 133 -5.08 -16.23 8.56
N PRO A 134 -5.43 -15.39 9.55
CA PRO A 134 -6.82 -14.92 9.69
C PRO A 134 -7.28 -14.07 8.50
N MET A 135 -6.40 -13.29 7.86
CA MET A 135 -6.73 -12.55 6.64
C MET A 135 -7.12 -13.49 5.49
N THR A 136 -6.31 -14.51 5.22
CA THR A 136 -6.58 -15.53 4.20
C THR A 136 -7.83 -16.32 4.53
N TRP A 137 -8.08 -16.61 5.80
CA TRP A 137 -9.32 -17.29 6.20
C TRP A 137 -10.55 -16.47 5.79
N VAL A 138 -10.57 -15.16 6.06
CA VAL A 138 -11.66 -14.28 5.59
C VAL A 138 -11.73 -14.28 4.06
N VAL A 139 -10.61 -14.16 3.35
CA VAL A 139 -10.57 -14.19 1.87
C VAL A 139 -11.15 -15.50 1.31
N ALA A 140 -10.79 -16.63 1.89
CA ALA A 140 -11.27 -17.96 1.50
C ALA A 140 -12.78 -18.12 1.74
N GLN A 141 -13.30 -17.60 2.85
CA GLN A 141 -14.73 -17.59 3.14
C GLN A 141 -15.49 -16.67 2.17
N GLN A 142 -14.93 -15.50 1.85
CA GLN A 142 -15.51 -14.60 0.86
C GLN A 142 -15.59 -15.23 -0.54
N PHE A 143 -14.55 -15.98 -0.93
CA PHE A 143 -14.49 -16.69 -2.21
C PHE A 143 -15.51 -17.84 -2.31
N GLN A 144 -15.75 -18.55 -1.21
CA GLN A 144 -16.68 -19.69 -1.21
C GLN A 144 -18.15 -19.26 -1.08
N ALA A 145 -18.42 -18.15 -0.38
CA ALA A 145 -19.77 -17.67 -0.14
C ALA A 145 -20.36 -16.92 -1.34
N ASP A 146 -21.69 -16.91 -1.42
CA ASP A 146 -22.44 -16.13 -2.40
C ASP A 146 -22.19 -14.62 -2.24
N ALA A 147 -22.40 -13.87 -3.32
CA ALA A 147 -22.17 -12.42 -3.32
C ALA A 147 -23.02 -11.67 -2.27
N GLU A 148 -24.23 -12.14 -2.01
CA GLU A 148 -25.16 -11.55 -1.04
C GLU A 148 -24.90 -11.97 0.42
N ALA A 149 -23.99 -12.92 0.66
CA ALA A 149 -23.67 -13.36 2.01
C ALA A 149 -23.09 -12.23 2.86
N ILE A 150 -23.33 -12.26 4.17
CA ILE A 150 -22.88 -11.23 5.13
C ILE A 150 -21.37 -10.96 5.03
N ILE A 151 -20.58 -12.01 4.77
CA ILE A 151 -19.12 -11.86 4.65
C ILE A 151 -18.70 -11.06 3.41
N ASN A 152 -19.57 -10.96 2.41
CA ASN A 152 -19.36 -10.24 1.16
C ASN A 152 -20.07 -8.87 1.13
N THR A 153 -20.65 -8.42 2.24
CA THR A 153 -21.26 -7.09 2.36
C THR A 153 -20.26 -5.97 2.08
N ALA A 154 -20.66 -4.97 1.28
CA ALA A 154 -19.84 -3.81 0.98
C ALA A 154 -19.77 -2.80 2.14
N ALA A 155 -18.85 -1.84 2.03
CA ALA A 155 -18.69 -0.81 3.05
C ALA A 155 -19.96 0.04 3.19
N GLY A 156 -20.42 0.26 4.42
CA GLY A 156 -21.72 0.87 4.71
C GLY A 156 -22.80 -0.15 5.06
N GLY A 157 -22.51 -1.45 5.00
CA GLY A 157 -23.41 -2.52 5.43
C GLY A 157 -24.52 -2.85 4.43
N VAL A 158 -24.43 -2.32 3.20
CA VAL A 158 -25.45 -2.48 2.16
C VAL A 158 -24.77 -2.86 0.84
N GLY A 159 -25.40 -3.77 0.09
CA GLY A 159 -24.89 -4.29 -1.17
C GLY A 159 -23.75 -5.29 -0.99
N SER A 160 -23.27 -5.83 -2.11
CA SER A 160 -22.20 -6.82 -2.16
C SER A 160 -20.88 -6.22 -2.66
N GLN A 161 -19.78 -6.90 -2.34
CA GLN A 161 -18.50 -6.67 -3.00
C GLN A 161 -18.62 -6.86 -4.51
N LEU A 162 -17.69 -6.26 -5.26
CA LEU A 162 -17.66 -6.41 -6.71
C LEU A 162 -17.60 -7.89 -7.09
N GLU A 163 -18.65 -8.32 -7.78
CA GLU A 163 -18.68 -9.59 -8.46
C GLU A 163 -17.65 -9.62 -9.59
N THR A 164 -17.29 -10.84 -9.94
CA THR A 164 -16.41 -11.15 -11.05
C THR A 164 -17.03 -12.28 -11.88
N SER A 165 -16.39 -12.62 -12.99
CA SER A 165 -16.70 -13.79 -13.81
C SER A 165 -17.02 -15.02 -12.98
N GLY A 166 -17.95 -15.85 -13.46
CA GLY A 166 -18.34 -17.09 -12.78
C GLY A 166 -19.16 -16.90 -11.50
N GLY A 167 -19.76 -15.72 -11.26
CA GLY A 167 -20.64 -15.47 -10.11
C GLY A 167 -19.93 -15.38 -8.74
N LYS A 168 -18.59 -15.43 -8.74
CA LYS A 168 -17.76 -15.28 -7.54
C LYS A 168 -17.50 -13.80 -7.24
N VAL A 169 -17.18 -13.47 -6.00
CA VAL A 169 -16.77 -12.10 -5.61
C VAL A 169 -15.25 -11.91 -5.68
N ARG A 170 -14.82 -10.65 -5.87
CA ARG A 170 -13.44 -10.26 -5.59
C ARG A 170 -13.27 -10.09 -4.08
N ALA A 171 -12.65 -11.08 -3.45
CA ALA A 171 -12.42 -11.04 -2.01
C ALA A 171 -11.52 -9.85 -1.64
N SER A 172 -11.89 -9.19 -0.54
CA SER A 172 -11.22 -8.01 0.01
C SER A 172 -10.72 -8.23 1.43
N GLY A 173 -10.90 -9.43 2.00
CA GLY A 173 -10.56 -9.76 3.38
C GLY A 173 -11.14 -8.75 4.34
N THR A 174 -10.34 -8.16 5.22
CA THR A 174 -10.81 -7.11 6.14
C THR A 174 -10.84 -5.71 5.50
N PHE A 175 -10.46 -5.54 4.24
CA PHE A 175 -10.49 -4.26 3.55
C PHE A 175 -11.85 -4.00 2.88
N THR A 176 -12.10 -2.76 2.46
CA THR A 176 -13.31 -2.43 1.69
C THR A 176 -13.16 -2.68 0.19
N PHE A 177 -11.95 -2.98 -0.27
CA PHE A 177 -11.64 -3.20 -1.68
C PHE A 177 -10.43 -4.14 -1.84
N VAL A 178 -10.36 -4.84 -2.97
CA VAL A 178 -9.30 -5.81 -3.27
C VAL A 178 -7.89 -5.21 -3.25
N SER A 179 -7.73 -3.90 -3.48
CA SER A 179 -6.41 -3.24 -3.39
C SER A 179 -5.74 -3.42 -2.04
N GLY A 180 -6.51 -3.46 -0.94
CA GLY A 180 -5.95 -3.71 0.38
C GLY A 180 -5.31 -5.09 0.50
N ILE A 181 -5.93 -6.10 -0.09
CA ILE A 181 -5.39 -7.47 -0.15
C ILE A 181 -4.14 -7.53 -1.01
N VAL A 182 -4.16 -6.88 -2.18
CA VAL A 182 -2.97 -6.77 -3.04
C VAL A 182 -1.79 -6.22 -2.25
N PHE A 183 -1.97 -5.08 -1.58
CA PHE A 183 -0.87 -4.44 -0.85
C PHE A 183 -0.44 -5.24 0.37
N TYR A 184 -1.39 -5.75 1.15
CA TYR A 184 -1.09 -6.58 2.32
C TYR A 184 -0.19 -7.77 1.97
N TYR A 185 -0.53 -8.51 0.91
CA TYR A 185 0.27 -9.66 0.48
C TYR A 185 1.58 -9.25 -0.20
N CYS A 186 1.67 -8.09 -0.84
CA CYS A 186 2.98 -7.59 -1.31
C CYS A 186 3.96 -7.35 -0.14
N PHE A 187 3.50 -6.73 0.95
CA PHE A 187 4.32 -6.57 2.15
C PHE A 187 4.63 -7.91 2.82
N THR A 188 3.65 -8.82 2.87
CA THR A 188 3.85 -10.17 3.42
C THR A 188 4.90 -10.94 2.63
N VAL A 189 4.84 -10.91 1.29
CA VAL A 189 5.85 -11.50 0.39
C VAL A 189 7.23 -10.89 0.62
N ALA A 190 7.34 -9.58 0.83
CA ALA A 190 8.63 -8.94 1.13
C ALA A 190 9.28 -9.54 2.39
N TYR A 191 8.50 -9.77 3.45
CA TYR A 191 8.97 -10.41 4.67
C TYR A 191 9.21 -11.91 4.53
N ILE A 192 8.42 -12.63 3.73
CA ILE A 192 8.66 -14.05 3.43
C ILE A 192 10.00 -14.23 2.72
N ILE A 193 10.26 -13.44 1.66
CA ILE A 193 11.52 -13.50 0.91
C ILE A 193 12.69 -13.20 1.85
N TYR A 194 12.59 -12.14 2.65
CA TYR A 194 13.62 -11.82 3.65
C TYR A 194 13.83 -12.97 4.65
N GLY A 195 12.74 -13.58 5.13
CA GLY A 195 12.75 -14.71 6.05
C GLY A 195 13.47 -15.95 5.53
N PHE A 196 13.30 -16.27 4.25
CA PHE A 196 14.02 -17.39 3.62
C PHE A 196 15.47 -17.05 3.30
N LEU A 197 15.79 -15.80 2.97
CA LEU A 197 17.15 -15.36 2.63
C LEU A 197 18.05 -15.20 3.86
N VAL A 198 17.51 -14.66 4.96
CA VAL A 198 18.26 -14.37 6.18
C VAL A 198 17.86 -15.35 7.26
N LYS A 199 18.79 -16.25 7.58
CA LYS A 199 18.61 -17.27 8.61
C LYS A 199 18.29 -16.62 9.96
N ASP A 200 17.38 -17.25 10.70
CA ASP A 200 17.00 -16.88 12.08
C ASP A 200 16.40 -15.46 12.21
N SER A 201 16.00 -14.83 11.11
CA SER A 201 15.28 -13.54 11.09
C SER A 201 13.85 -13.66 11.64
N PHE A 202 13.18 -14.78 11.35
CA PHE A 202 11.87 -15.13 11.87
C PHE A 202 11.79 -16.61 12.29
N PRO A 203 10.92 -16.97 13.24
CA PRO A 203 10.60 -18.36 13.51
C PRO A 203 10.08 -19.07 12.24
N LYS A 204 10.59 -20.27 11.95
CA LYS A 204 10.24 -21.03 10.73
C LYS A 204 8.73 -21.22 10.55
N TRP A 205 8.01 -21.46 11.64
CA TRP A 205 6.55 -21.62 11.60
C TRP A 205 5.84 -20.37 11.08
N MET A 206 6.33 -19.15 11.37
CA MET A 206 5.75 -17.91 10.86
C MET A 206 5.98 -17.77 9.37
N ILE A 207 7.17 -18.14 8.88
CA ILE A 207 7.50 -18.09 7.46
C ILE A 207 6.60 -19.07 6.69
N TYR A 208 6.48 -20.32 7.16
CA TYR A 208 5.62 -21.31 6.51
C TYR A 208 4.14 -20.94 6.58
N LEU A 209 3.65 -20.47 7.73
CA LEU A 209 2.28 -19.99 7.89
C LEU A 209 1.98 -18.84 6.92
N GLY A 210 2.84 -17.80 6.92
CA GLY A 210 2.69 -16.64 6.05
C GLY A 210 2.76 -17.02 4.56
N THR A 211 3.65 -17.94 4.19
CA THR A 211 3.78 -18.43 2.81
C THR A 211 2.54 -19.19 2.37
N SER A 212 2.09 -20.17 3.16
CA SER A 212 0.90 -20.96 2.83
C SER A 212 -0.37 -20.10 2.76
N ALA A 213 -0.53 -19.18 3.72
CA ALA A 213 -1.64 -18.22 3.73
C ALA A 213 -1.61 -17.31 2.50
N THR A 214 -0.44 -16.80 2.13
CA THR A 214 -0.27 -15.94 0.94
C THR A 214 -0.59 -16.68 -0.35
N LEU A 215 -0.08 -17.91 -0.52
CA LEU A 215 -0.35 -18.73 -1.71
C LEU A 215 -1.84 -19.03 -1.86
N LEU A 216 -2.52 -19.40 -0.77
CA LEU A 216 -3.96 -19.64 -0.79
C LEU A 216 -4.75 -18.35 -1.09
N ALA A 217 -4.33 -17.21 -0.55
CA ALA A 217 -4.96 -15.93 -0.85
C ALA A 217 -4.78 -15.51 -2.32
N MET A 218 -3.65 -15.80 -2.96
CA MET A 218 -3.41 -15.48 -4.37
C MET A 218 -4.44 -16.12 -5.30
N VAL A 219 -4.85 -17.35 -5.00
CA VAL A 219 -5.78 -18.12 -5.82
C VAL A 219 -7.25 -17.87 -5.44
N THR A 220 -7.52 -17.57 -4.16
CA THR A 220 -8.89 -17.31 -3.68
C THR A 220 -9.29 -15.82 -3.70
N ALA A 221 -8.36 -14.88 -3.85
CA ALA A 221 -8.70 -13.45 -3.92
C ALA A 221 -9.52 -13.07 -5.17
N GLY A 222 -9.49 -13.94 -6.19
CA GLY A 222 -10.16 -13.70 -7.46
C GLY A 222 -9.65 -12.46 -8.19
N SER A 223 -8.37 -12.11 -8.06
CA SER A 223 -7.78 -10.91 -8.66
C SER A 223 -6.37 -11.14 -9.19
N ARG A 224 -6.21 -11.03 -10.52
CA ARG A 224 -4.91 -11.14 -11.22
C ARG A 224 -3.85 -10.17 -10.67
N SER A 225 -4.29 -9.01 -10.16
CA SER A 225 -3.39 -7.99 -9.59
C SER A 225 -2.68 -8.46 -8.32
N VAL A 226 -3.26 -9.37 -7.53
CA VAL A 226 -2.59 -9.89 -6.31
C VAL A 226 -1.30 -10.61 -6.71
N ILE A 227 -1.37 -11.43 -7.75
CA ILE A 227 -0.22 -12.18 -8.27
C ILE A 227 0.76 -11.23 -8.94
N ALA A 228 0.30 -10.37 -9.84
CA ALA A 228 1.17 -9.48 -10.60
C ALA A 228 2.01 -8.56 -9.69
N GLU A 229 1.39 -7.97 -8.66
CA GLU A 229 2.10 -7.08 -7.73
C GLU A 229 3.02 -7.87 -6.76
N CYS A 230 2.66 -9.11 -6.38
CA CYS A 230 3.58 -9.95 -5.61
C CYS A 230 4.79 -10.40 -6.45
N LEU A 231 4.59 -10.72 -7.73
CA LEU A 231 5.67 -11.03 -8.67
C LEU A 231 6.62 -9.84 -8.85
N GLN A 232 6.12 -8.61 -8.79
CA GLN A 232 6.97 -7.41 -8.79
C GLN A 232 7.90 -7.36 -7.57
N VAL A 233 7.44 -7.76 -6.37
CA VAL A 233 8.30 -7.89 -5.18
C VAL A 233 9.35 -8.97 -5.39
N ILE A 234 8.98 -10.10 -6.01
CA ILE A 234 9.93 -11.15 -6.40
C ILE A 234 10.92 -10.62 -7.44
N GLY A 235 10.50 -9.74 -8.35
CA GLY A 235 11.39 -9.05 -9.30
C GLY A 235 12.52 -8.27 -8.62
N CYS A 236 12.32 -7.78 -7.39
CA CYS A 236 13.38 -7.15 -6.60
C CYS A 236 14.52 -8.12 -6.23
N ILE A 237 14.28 -9.44 -6.29
CA ILE A 237 15.32 -10.46 -6.14
C ILE A 237 16.32 -10.40 -7.30
N ALA A 238 15.88 -10.12 -8.53
CA ALA A 238 16.78 -9.99 -9.68
C ALA A 238 17.75 -8.80 -9.48
N PHE A 239 17.28 -7.71 -8.89
CA PHE A 239 18.15 -6.58 -8.50
C PHE A 239 19.17 -6.99 -7.42
N LEU A 240 18.75 -7.80 -6.44
CA LEU A 240 19.66 -8.34 -5.43
C LEU A 240 20.73 -9.24 -6.05
N ALA A 241 20.34 -10.12 -6.98
CA ALA A 241 21.25 -11.02 -7.69
C ALA A 241 22.33 -10.25 -8.46
N TYR A 242 21.98 -9.10 -9.05
CA TYR A 242 22.93 -8.23 -9.75
C TYR A 242 23.98 -7.61 -8.80
N TYR A 243 23.57 -7.12 -7.62
CA TYR A 243 24.48 -6.46 -6.68
C TYR A 243 25.22 -7.43 -5.73
N ARG A 244 24.68 -8.62 -5.48
CA ARG A 244 25.24 -9.65 -4.58
C ARG A 244 25.05 -11.05 -5.17
N PRO A 245 25.81 -11.44 -6.22
CA PRO A 245 25.70 -12.75 -6.86
C PRO A 245 25.93 -13.93 -5.91
N SER A 246 26.71 -13.74 -4.83
CA SER A 246 26.96 -14.76 -3.80
C SER A 246 25.69 -15.21 -3.07
N GLU A 247 24.68 -14.34 -3.00
CA GLU A 247 23.40 -14.62 -2.32
C GLU A 247 22.40 -15.34 -3.24
N PHE A 248 22.73 -15.54 -4.52
CA PHE A 248 21.87 -16.18 -5.51
C PHE A 248 21.50 -17.63 -5.15
N GLY A 249 22.39 -18.35 -4.46
CA GLY A 249 22.07 -19.70 -3.94
C GLY A 249 20.91 -19.68 -2.94
N LYS A 250 20.83 -18.66 -2.08
CA LYS A 250 19.75 -18.50 -1.09
C LYS A 250 18.43 -18.09 -1.74
N ILE A 251 18.52 -17.34 -2.84
CA ILE A 251 17.38 -17.00 -3.70
C ILE A 251 16.75 -18.28 -4.28
N ALA A 252 17.56 -19.18 -4.83
CA ALA A 252 17.07 -20.46 -5.34
C ALA A 252 16.37 -21.28 -4.25
N THR A 253 16.88 -21.31 -3.02
CA THR A 253 16.22 -21.95 -1.87
C THR A 253 14.85 -21.35 -1.58
N SER A 254 14.72 -20.02 -1.62
CA SER A 254 13.45 -19.34 -1.38
C SER A 254 12.42 -19.71 -2.45
N VAL A 255 12.81 -19.69 -3.73
CA VAL A 255 11.96 -20.10 -4.85
C VAL A 255 11.55 -21.56 -4.73
N LEU A 256 12.49 -22.46 -4.41
CA LEU A 256 12.19 -23.87 -4.18
C LEU A 256 11.19 -24.06 -3.03
N ALA A 257 11.38 -23.36 -1.91
CA ALA A 257 10.46 -23.43 -0.77
C ALA A 257 9.03 -22.98 -1.15
N PHE A 258 8.90 -21.87 -1.90
CA PHE A 258 7.62 -21.42 -2.43
C PHE A 258 6.97 -22.47 -3.34
N SER A 259 7.72 -23.01 -4.31
CA SER A 259 7.23 -24.02 -5.24
C SER A 259 6.80 -25.31 -4.54
N THR A 260 7.60 -25.80 -3.58
CA THR A 260 7.25 -26.99 -2.79
C THR A 260 5.97 -26.78 -1.98
N LEU A 261 5.83 -25.63 -1.31
CA LEU A 261 4.61 -25.32 -0.56
C LEU A 261 3.40 -25.18 -1.47
N ALA A 262 3.53 -24.55 -2.64
CA ALA A 262 2.47 -24.46 -3.62
C ALA A 262 2.00 -25.86 -4.09
N LEU A 263 2.95 -26.76 -4.37
CA LEU A 263 2.64 -28.15 -4.73
C LEU A 263 1.95 -28.91 -3.59
N LEU A 264 2.39 -28.72 -2.35
CA LEU A 264 1.74 -29.31 -1.18
C LEU A 264 0.30 -28.81 -1.04
N LEU A 265 0.06 -27.50 -1.13
CA LEU A 265 -1.29 -26.94 -1.08
C LEU A 265 -2.16 -27.47 -2.23
N TYR A 266 -1.63 -27.49 -3.45
CA TYR A 266 -2.31 -28.05 -4.61
C TYR A 266 -2.71 -29.51 -4.43
N SER A 267 -1.82 -30.33 -3.86
CA SER A 267 -2.11 -31.76 -3.66
C SER A 267 -3.08 -32.02 -2.50
N GLN A 268 -3.09 -31.19 -1.44
CA GLN A 268 -3.81 -31.47 -0.20
C GLN A 268 -5.08 -30.64 0.02
N ILE A 269 -5.27 -29.53 -0.69
CA ILE A 269 -6.37 -28.59 -0.44
C ILE A 269 -7.21 -28.40 -1.70
N ASP A 270 -8.43 -28.91 -1.70
CA ASP A 270 -9.34 -28.80 -2.85
C ASP A 270 -9.71 -27.34 -3.17
N LEU A 271 -9.86 -26.50 -2.14
CA LEU A 271 -10.07 -25.05 -2.30
C LEU A 271 -8.94 -24.38 -3.10
N PHE A 272 -7.69 -24.87 -2.94
CA PHE A 272 -6.57 -24.32 -3.68
C PHE A 272 -6.66 -24.67 -5.17
N LYS A 273 -7.14 -25.88 -5.50
CA LYS A 273 -7.40 -26.30 -6.88
C LYS A 273 -8.52 -25.47 -7.50
N GLU A 274 -9.66 -25.34 -6.81
CA GLU A 274 -10.79 -24.51 -7.26
C GLU A 274 -10.35 -23.07 -7.53
N GLY A 275 -9.56 -22.49 -6.61
CA GLY A 275 -9.02 -21.13 -6.77
C GLY A 275 -8.10 -21.00 -7.98
N LEU A 276 -7.26 -22.01 -8.25
CA LEU A 276 -6.37 -22.01 -9.42
C LEU A 276 -7.13 -22.13 -10.73
N ASP A 277 -8.13 -23.01 -10.80
CA ASP A 277 -8.98 -23.18 -11.98
C ASP A 277 -9.73 -21.88 -12.27
N PHE A 278 -10.33 -21.28 -11.23
CA PHE A 278 -10.99 -19.99 -11.31
C PHE A 278 -10.06 -18.87 -11.79
N LEU A 279 -8.88 -18.77 -11.21
CA LEU A 279 -7.90 -17.77 -11.58
C LEU A 279 -7.42 -17.95 -13.03
N SER A 280 -7.23 -19.18 -13.47
CA SER A 280 -6.83 -19.50 -14.85
C SER A 280 -7.90 -19.03 -15.84
N LEU A 281 -9.18 -19.34 -15.57
CA LEU A 281 -10.31 -18.81 -16.34
C LEU A 281 -10.28 -17.28 -16.42
N ARG A 282 -10.02 -16.60 -15.30
CA ARG A 282 -9.91 -15.13 -15.26
C ARG A 282 -8.75 -14.58 -16.09
N PHE A 283 -7.65 -15.31 -16.20
CA PHE A 283 -6.53 -14.94 -17.07
C PHE A 283 -6.90 -15.13 -18.54
N GLU A 284 -7.56 -16.23 -18.89
CA GLU A 284 -8.00 -16.52 -20.26
C GLU A 284 -9.04 -15.51 -20.76
N GLU A 285 -10.10 -15.27 -19.98
CA GLU A 285 -11.14 -14.29 -20.32
C GLU A 285 -10.56 -12.89 -20.55
N ALA A 286 -9.65 -12.49 -19.68
CA ALA A 286 -9.02 -11.20 -19.82
C ALA A 286 -8.02 -11.16 -20.98
N ALA A 287 -7.33 -12.27 -21.27
CA ALA A 287 -6.43 -12.33 -22.42
C ALA A 287 -7.17 -12.16 -23.75
N ASN A 288 -8.42 -12.63 -23.81
CA ASN A 288 -9.30 -12.47 -24.97
C ASN A 288 -9.75 -11.00 -25.20
N VAL A 289 -9.66 -10.13 -24.19
CA VAL A 289 -10.11 -8.72 -24.26
C VAL A 289 -8.94 -7.73 -24.21
N GLU A 290 -8.03 -7.94 -23.26
CA GLU A 290 -6.89 -7.06 -22.95
C GLU A 290 -5.60 -7.49 -23.67
N GLY A 291 -5.59 -8.64 -24.36
CA GLY A 291 -4.41 -9.20 -25.00
C GLY A 291 -3.47 -9.91 -24.03
N ASN A 292 -2.18 -9.97 -24.34
CA ASN A 292 -1.21 -10.71 -23.52
C ASN A 292 -1.20 -10.22 -22.05
N PRO A 293 -1.27 -11.10 -21.02
CA PRO A 293 -1.28 -10.68 -19.61
C PRO A 293 -0.11 -9.79 -19.18
N ILE A 294 1.09 -10.02 -19.73
CA ILE A 294 2.28 -9.20 -19.46
C ILE A 294 2.11 -7.82 -20.10
N GLU A 295 1.64 -7.77 -21.35
CA GLU A 295 1.36 -6.52 -22.04
C GLU A 295 0.27 -5.72 -21.31
N ALA A 296 -0.83 -6.36 -20.91
CA ALA A 296 -1.90 -5.75 -20.13
C ALA A 296 -1.40 -5.19 -18.79
N TYR A 297 -0.45 -5.86 -18.14
CA TYR A 297 0.20 -5.34 -16.93
C TYR A 297 0.95 -4.03 -17.22
N PHE A 298 1.86 -4.02 -18.20
CA PHE A 298 2.62 -2.81 -18.53
C PHE A 298 1.74 -1.69 -19.11
N LYS A 299 0.71 -2.04 -19.88
CA LYS A 299 -0.25 -1.09 -20.46
C LYS A 299 -0.95 -0.28 -19.36
N ARG A 300 -1.28 -0.87 -18.22
CA ARG A 300 -1.87 -0.13 -17.09
C ARG A 300 -0.94 0.98 -16.59
N TYR A 301 0.37 0.71 -16.51
CA TYR A 301 1.34 1.74 -16.13
C TYR A 301 1.51 2.80 -17.21
N THR A 302 1.53 2.43 -18.49
CA THR A 302 1.57 3.42 -19.58
C THR A 302 0.32 4.29 -19.59
N ASP A 303 -0.87 3.72 -19.35
CA ASP A 303 -2.13 4.44 -19.27
C ASP A 303 -2.11 5.43 -18.08
N ILE A 304 -1.57 5.04 -16.92
CA ILE A 304 -1.36 5.95 -15.78
C ILE A 304 -0.40 7.08 -16.15
N ILE A 305 0.75 6.76 -16.77
CA ILE A 305 1.78 7.75 -17.13
C ILE A 305 1.25 8.74 -18.17
N ALA A 306 0.44 8.29 -19.12
CA ALA A 306 -0.15 9.12 -20.16
C ALA A 306 -1.41 9.87 -19.68
N ALA A 307 -2.02 9.46 -18.56
CA ALA A 307 -3.24 10.07 -18.03
C ALA A 307 -3.15 11.60 -17.87
N PRO A 308 -2.05 12.20 -17.38
CA PRO A 308 -1.96 13.65 -17.29
C PRO A 308 -2.15 14.37 -18.62
N TYR A 309 -1.60 13.82 -19.71
CA TYR A 309 -1.77 14.39 -21.04
C TYR A 309 -3.23 14.35 -21.46
N TYR A 310 -3.86 13.17 -21.46
CA TYR A 310 -5.25 13.01 -21.90
C TYR A 310 -6.25 13.80 -21.05
N TYR A 311 -6.09 13.77 -19.73
CA TYR A 311 -7.02 14.45 -18.83
C TYR A 311 -6.82 15.97 -18.82
N SER A 312 -5.62 16.47 -19.16
CA SER A 312 -5.40 17.91 -19.30
C SER A 312 -6.17 18.55 -20.46
N LEU A 313 -6.54 17.77 -21.48
CA LEU A 313 -7.32 18.26 -22.63
C LEU A 313 -8.75 18.65 -22.26
N PHE A 314 -9.29 18.06 -21.19
CA PHE A 314 -10.67 18.25 -20.74
C PHE A 314 -10.77 18.85 -19.35
N THR A 315 -9.64 19.25 -18.76
CA THR A 315 -9.58 19.85 -17.42
C THR A 315 -9.09 21.29 -17.53
N SER A 316 -9.70 22.20 -16.77
CA SER A 316 -9.26 23.60 -16.74
C SER A 316 -7.78 23.71 -16.29
N PHE A 317 -7.11 24.81 -16.65
CA PHE A 317 -5.71 25.04 -16.29
C PHE A 317 -5.45 24.96 -14.77
N PHE A 318 -6.45 25.31 -13.95
CA PHE A 318 -6.42 25.27 -12.48
C PHE A 318 -7.22 24.08 -11.88
N GLY A 319 -7.71 23.16 -12.70
CA GLY A 319 -8.45 21.99 -12.23
C GLY A 319 -9.91 22.27 -11.88
N ASN A 320 -10.50 21.34 -11.15
CA ASN A 320 -11.88 21.41 -10.65
C ASN A 320 -11.95 21.65 -9.13
N GLY A 321 -10.80 21.86 -8.49
CA GLY A 321 -10.66 22.04 -7.05
C GLY A 321 -10.11 20.79 -6.35
N LEU A 322 -9.27 21.03 -5.36
CA LEU A 322 -8.60 20.01 -4.55
C LEU A 322 -9.62 19.07 -3.90
N GLY A 323 -9.41 17.75 -4.07
CA GLY A 323 -10.29 16.71 -3.53
C GLY A 323 -11.52 16.37 -4.38
N SER A 324 -11.86 17.15 -5.41
CA SER A 324 -13.02 16.92 -6.29
C SER A 324 -12.96 15.60 -7.07
N ALA A 325 -11.75 15.08 -7.34
CA ALA A 325 -11.55 13.79 -8.01
C ALA A 325 -11.38 12.61 -7.04
N THR A 326 -11.82 12.77 -5.78
CA THR A 326 -11.97 11.65 -4.83
C THR A 326 -13.46 11.38 -4.61
N ARG A 327 -13.85 10.11 -4.43
CA ARG A 327 -15.26 9.75 -4.20
C ARG A 327 -15.86 10.46 -2.98
N ALA A 328 -15.12 10.50 -1.88
CA ALA A 328 -15.56 11.18 -0.66
C ALA A 328 -15.54 12.71 -0.81
N GLY A 329 -14.50 13.29 -1.42
CA GLY A 329 -14.42 14.73 -1.64
C GLY A 329 -15.50 15.24 -2.61
N ALA A 330 -15.80 14.51 -3.67
CA ALA A 330 -16.91 14.83 -4.58
C ALA A 330 -18.25 14.81 -3.84
N ALA A 331 -18.52 13.76 -3.05
CA ALA A 331 -19.75 13.66 -2.26
C ALA A 331 -19.88 14.79 -1.23
N LEU A 332 -18.79 15.18 -0.57
CA LEU A 332 -18.76 16.32 0.36
C LEU A 332 -19.05 17.67 -0.30
N GLY A 333 -18.88 17.76 -1.63
CA GLY A 333 -19.23 18.92 -2.43
C GLY A 333 -20.62 18.84 -3.06
N GLY A 334 -21.41 17.82 -2.71
CA GLY A 334 -22.74 17.58 -3.29
C GLY A 334 -22.72 16.96 -4.69
N GLY A 335 -21.55 16.52 -5.17
CA GLY A 335 -21.37 15.91 -6.49
C GLY A 335 -21.11 14.40 -6.43
N TYR A 336 -20.90 13.82 -7.61
CA TYR A 336 -20.43 12.45 -7.78
C TYR A 336 -19.21 12.43 -8.69
N GLY A 337 -18.22 11.61 -8.38
CA GLY A 337 -17.01 11.52 -9.19
C GLY A 337 -15.86 10.81 -8.49
N GLY A 338 -14.78 10.60 -9.23
CA GLY A 338 -13.57 9.99 -8.72
C GLY A 338 -12.63 9.62 -9.86
N ALA A 339 -11.36 9.94 -9.72
CA ALA A 339 -10.35 9.50 -10.67
C ALA A 339 -10.10 7.99 -10.54
N GLU A 340 -10.20 7.28 -11.65
CA GLU A 340 -9.92 5.84 -11.73
C GLU A 340 -8.45 5.55 -12.05
N LEU A 341 -7.73 6.54 -12.61
CA LEU A 341 -6.29 6.48 -12.84
C LEU A 341 -5.56 7.38 -11.83
N SER A 342 -4.40 6.91 -11.39
CA SER A 342 -3.67 7.55 -10.29
C SER A 342 -3.16 8.95 -10.62
N TRP A 343 -2.60 9.13 -11.81
CA TRP A 343 -2.01 10.41 -12.23
C TRP A 343 -3.01 11.33 -12.94
N SER A 344 -4.22 10.85 -13.27
CA SER A 344 -5.30 11.78 -13.69
C SER A 344 -5.79 12.60 -12.52
N ARG A 345 -5.83 12.03 -11.30
CA ARG A 345 -6.35 12.70 -10.11
C ARG A 345 -5.70 14.06 -9.82
N PRO A 346 -4.35 14.21 -9.73
CA PRO A 346 -3.75 15.51 -9.45
C PRO A 346 -4.07 16.56 -10.51
N ILE A 347 -4.25 16.13 -11.76
CA ILE A 347 -4.59 16.99 -12.90
C ILE A 347 -6.06 17.41 -12.83
N MET A 348 -6.99 16.46 -12.62
CA MET A 348 -8.41 16.75 -12.45
C MET A 348 -8.67 17.70 -11.27
N GLU A 349 -7.97 17.51 -10.15
CA GLU A 349 -8.12 18.34 -8.96
C GLU A 349 -7.49 19.73 -9.12
N ASN A 350 -6.24 19.81 -9.60
CA ASN A 350 -5.44 21.04 -9.51
C ASN A 350 -4.95 21.58 -10.86
N GLY A 351 -5.46 21.02 -11.95
CA GLY A 351 -5.08 21.37 -13.32
C GLY A 351 -3.65 20.98 -13.67
N LEU A 352 -3.22 21.38 -14.86
CA LEU A 352 -1.86 21.11 -15.33
C LEU A 352 -0.81 21.79 -14.45
N MET A 353 -1.11 23.00 -13.94
CA MET A 353 -0.16 23.82 -13.20
C MET A 353 0.33 23.13 -11.92
N ILE A 354 -0.56 22.82 -10.98
CA ILE A 354 -0.16 22.23 -9.68
C ILE A 354 -0.14 20.70 -9.75
N GLY A 355 -1.00 20.09 -10.57
CA GLY A 355 -1.08 18.64 -10.70
C GLY A 355 0.25 18.02 -11.14
N ILE A 356 0.97 18.65 -12.08
CA ILE A 356 2.27 18.14 -12.53
C ILE A 356 3.34 18.21 -11.43
N PHE A 357 3.33 19.26 -10.60
CA PHE A 357 4.29 19.38 -9.49
C PHE A 357 4.07 18.31 -8.42
N PHE A 358 2.81 17.91 -8.18
CA PHE A 358 2.52 16.78 -7.29
C PHE A 358 3.02 15.46 -7.88
N ILE A 359 2.87 15.24 -9.20
CA ILE A 359 3.41 14.05 -9.87
C ILE A 359 4.94 14.03 -9.81
N ILE A 360 5.60 15.16 -10.11
CA ILE A 360 7.06 15.31 -9.99
C ILE A 360 7.51 15.04 -8.56
N TRP A 361 6.75 15.52 -7.56
CA TRP A 361 7.05 15.24 -6.16
C TRP A 361 7.00 13.74 -5.86
N ARG A 362 5.99 13.01 -6.35
CA ARG A 362 5.88 11.54 -6.21
C ARG A 362 7.06 10.82 -6.87
N LEU A 363 7.43 11.22 -8.09
CA LEU A 363 8.60 10.68 -8.79
C LEU A 363 9.88 10.90 -7.99
N TRP A 364 10.05 12.11 -7.45
CA TRP A 364 11.24 12.47 -6.70
C TRP A 364 11.39 11.68 -5.39
N ILE A 365 10.35 11.63 -4.56
CA ILE A 365 10.40 10.89 -3.29
C ILE A 365 10.60 9.39 -3.51
N THR A 366 9.93 8.79 -4.50
CA THR A 366 10.08 7.36 -4.81
C THR A 366 11.48 7.06 -5.34
N LYS A 367 12.04 7.91 -6.21
CA LYS A 367 13.42 7.75 -6.71
C LYS A 367 14.44 7.81 -5.57
N ASP A 368 14.35 8.80 -4.69
CA ASP A 368 15.32 8.95 -3.60
C ASP A 368 15.13 7.84 -2.54
N LEU A 369 13.92 7.29 -2.37
CA LEU A 369 13.65 6.08 -1.57
C LEU A 369 14.33 4.84 -2.17
N LEU A 370 14.21 4.62 -3.49
CA LEU A 370 14.90 3.53 -4.18
C LEU A 370 16.42 3.64 -4.01
N ILE A 371 16.98 4.84 -4.19
CA ILE A 371 18.42 5.07 -3.99
C ILE A 371 18.84 4.72 -2.56
N SER A 372 18.02 5.04 -1.56
CA SER A 372 18.29 4.68 -0.16
C SER A 372 18.28 3.17 0.04
N CYS A 373 17.35 2.45 -0.58
CA CYS A 373 17.29 0.98 -0.55
C CYS A 373 18.50 0.35 -1.25
N ILE A 374 18.93 0.86 -2.40
CA ILE A 374 20.12 0.38 -3.12
C ILE A 374 21.37 0.58 -2.26
N ARG A 375 21.50 1.71 -1.55
CA ARG A 375 22.60 1.93 -0.61
C ARG A 375 22.57 0.92 0.54
N ALA A 376 21.39 0.63 1.09
CA ALA A 376 21.21 -0.38 2.13
C ALA A 376 21.62 -1.79 1.64
N VAL A 377 21.22 -2.19 0.43
CA VAL A 377 21.63 -3.48 -0.19
C VAL A 377 23.14 -3.58 -0.32
N LYS A 378 23.80 -2.50 -0.76
CA LYS A 378 25.28 -2.45 -0.84
C LYS A 378 25.93 -2.67 0.53
N GLN A 379 25.28 -2.24 1.60
CA GLN A 379 25.73 -2.41 2.99
C GLN A 379 25.35 -3.76 3.62
N GLY A 380 24.62 -4.62 2.91
CA GLY A 380 24.19 -5.94 3.40
C GLY A 380 22.73 -6.01 3.88
N SER A 381 22.01 -4.89 3.83
CA SER A 381 20.60 -4.81 4.22
C SER A 381 19.66 -5.09 3.05
N TYR A 382 18.97 -6.24 3.08
CA TYR A 382 18.13 -6.68 1.95
C TYR A 382 16.65 -6.38 2.13
N LEU A 383 16.16 -6.27 3.36
CA LEU A 383 14.72 -6.09 3.62
C LEU A 383 14.17 -4.82 2.95
N ALA A 384 14.96 -3.75 2.96
CA ALA A 384 14.57 -2.45 2.40
C ALA A 384 14.17 -2.53 0.92
N ILE A 385 14.91 -3.30 0.09
CA ILE A 385 14.57 -3.40 -1.35
C ILE A 385 13.31 -4.23 -1.59
N PHE A 386 13.03 -5.25 -0.78
CA PHE A 386 11.78 -6.01 -0.88
C PHE A 386 10.59 -5.16 -0.42
N LEU A 387 10.74 -4.42 0.67
CA LEU A 387 9.74 -3.45 1.12
C LEU A 387 9.54 -2.32 0.09
N PHE A 388 10.59 -1.93 -0.64
CA PHE A 388 10.47 -0.99 -1.76
C PHE A 388 9.62 -1.58 -2.89
N GLY A 389 9.82 -2.86 -3.24
CA GLY A 389 9.00 -3.57 -4.21
C GLY A 389 7.51 -3.56 -3.88
N ALA A 390 7.16 -3.55 -2.59
CA ALA A 390 5.77 -3.41 -2.12
C ALA A 390 5.31 -1.94 -2.03
N ALA A 391 6.12 -1.04 -1.47
CA ALA A 391 5.70 0.32 -1.13
C ALA A 391 5.88 1.33 -2.28
N GLY A 392 6.98 1.24 -3.02
CA GLY A 392 7.35 2.17 -4.09
C GLY A 392 6.29 2.33 -5.18
N PRO A 393 5.76 1.23 -5.74
CA PRO A 393 4.67 1.29 -6.73
C PRO A 393 3.40 1.94 -6.17
N ILE A 394 3.05 1.70 -4.89
CA ILE A 394 1.89 2.34 -4.26
C ILE A 394 2.13 3.85 -4.12
N LEU A 395 3.32 4.25 -3.65
CA LEU A 395 3.68 5.66 -3.51
C LEU A 395 3.71 6.37 -4.87
N LEU A 396 4.15 5.71 -5.94
CA LEU A 396 4.29 6.32 -7.27
C LEU A 396 3.02 6.25 -8.11
N PHE A 397 2.35 5.09 -8.15
CA PHE A 397 1.24 4.79 -9.05
C PHE A 397 -0.07 4.48 -8.32
N GLY A 398 -0.11 4.40 -6.99
CA GLY A 398 -1.35 4.17 -6.25
C GLY A 398 -2.31 5.35 -6.27
N ILE A 399 -3.63 5.10 -6.34
CA ILE A 399 -4.67 6.14 -6.27
C ILE A 399 -4.81 6.60 -4.80
N LEU A 400 -4.08 7.66 -4.43
CA LEU A 400 -3.96 8.09 -3.02
C LEU A 400 -5.21 8.80 -2.46
N GLY A 401 -6.28 8.93 -3.26
CA GLY A 401 -7.57 9.43 -2.80
C GLY A 401 -8.37 8.40 -1.98
N GLN A 402 -8.00 7.12 -2.11
CA GLN A 402 -8.57 6.02 -1.35
C GLN A 402 -7.77 5.80 -0.04
N PRO A 403 -8.42 5.77 1.14
CA PRO A 403 -7.72 5.70 2.43
C PRO A 403 -6.81 4.48 2.61
N THR A 404 -7.18 3.31 2.07
CA THR A 404 -6.33 2.11 2.13
C THR A 404 -5.03 2.31 1.36
N ASN A 405 -5.12 2.80 0.12
CA ASN A 405 -3.95 3.04 -0.74
C ASN A 405 -3.05 4.13 -0.14
N LEU A 406 -3.64 5.23 0.34
CA LEU A 406 -2.90 6.30 1.04
C LEU A 406 -2.16 5.77 2.26
N GLY A 407 -2.83 4.92 3.04
CA GLY A 407 -2.24 4.35 4.25
C GLY A 407 -1.08 3.39 3.96
N PHE A 408 -1.23 2.50 2.99
CA PHE A 408 -0.13 1.63 2.58
C PHE A 408 1.02 2.42 1.93
N ALA A 409 0.74 3.50 1.20
CA ALA A 409 1.78 4.39 0.70
C ALA A 409 2.56 5.04 1.85
N ALA A 410 1.87 5.65 2.83
CA ALA A 410 2.52 6.33 3.94
C ALA A 410 3.23 5.37 4.91
N PHE A 411 2.51 4.38 5.44
CA PHE A 411 3.06 3.41 6.38
C PHE A 411 4.12 2.54 5.72
N GLY A 412 3.83 2.01 4.52
CA GLY A 412 4.72 1.13 3.79
C GLY A 412 6.03 1.81 3.38
N SER A 413 5.96 3.05 2.87
CA SER A 413 7.19 3.80 2.56
C SER A 413 7.95 4.21 3.82
N GLY A 414 7.26 4.46 4.95
CA GLY A 414 7.90 4.71 6.24
C GLY A 414 8.65 3.48 6.76
N LEU A 415 8.05 2.30 6.65
CA LEU A 415 8.66 1.02 7.02
C LEU A 415 9.85 0.68 6.12
N CYS A 416 9.71 0.89 4.81
CA CYS A 416 10.76 0.76 3.81
C CYS A 416 11.96 1.68 4.12
N LEU A 417 11.70 2.96 4.38
CA LEU A 417 12.75 3.92 4.73
C LEU A 417 13.42 3.59 6.07
N ALA A 418 12.64 3.19 7.08
CA ALA A 418 13.16 2.74 8.37
C ALA A 418 14.09 1.53 8.19
N ALA A 419 13.70 0.53 7.41
CA ALA A 419 14.53 -0.62 7.09
C ALA A 419 15.84 -0.19 6.40
N ALA A 420 15.78 0.76 5.47
CA ALA A 420 16.94 1.23 4.71
C ALA A 420 17.99 1.96 5.57
N ILE A 421 17.61 2.54 6.71
CA ILE A 421 18.51 3.36 7.54
C ILE A 421 18.79 2.80 8.93
N SER A 422 17.97 1.86 9.42
CA SER A 422 18.05 1.37 10.81
C SER A 422 18.91 0.12 10.97
N GLU A 423 19.30 -0.56 9.89
CA GLU A 423 20.12 -1.76 10.00
C GLU A 423 21.50 -1.41 10.58
N LYS A 424 21.79 -1.96 11.76
CA LYS A 424 23.11 -1.87 12.38
C LYS A 424 24.11 -2.53 11.43
N LYS A 425 25.21 -1.83 11.12
CA LYS A 425 26.39 -2.45 10.54
C LYS A 425 26.72 -3.69 11.37
N PRO A 426 26.84 -4.89 10.77
CA PRO A 426 27.55 -5.98 11.43
C PRO A 426 28.95 -5.44 11.75
N SER A 427 29.29 -5.42 13.04
CA SER A 427 30.63 -5.12 13.52
C SER A 427 31.64 -6.13 13.00
#